data_AF-Q3V4I8-F1
#
_entry.id   AF-Q3V4I8-F1
#
_cell.length_a   1.000
_cell.length_b   1.000
_cell.length_c   1.000
_cell.angle_alpha   90.00
_cell.angle_beta   90.00
_cell.angle_gamma   90.00
#
_symmetry.space_group_name_H-M   'P 1'
#
loop_
_entity.id
_entity.type
_entity.pdbx_description
1 polymer ?
#
loop_
_entity_poly.entity_id
_entity_poly.type
_entity_poly.pdbx_seq_one_letter_code
_entity_poly.pdbx_strand_id
1 'polypeptide(L)'
;WIDDSRPEAGFEYIYLTEEDYGRISSSVIAHKKQLDSGEIRWVIDSVVGKEDGLGVENLHGSAAIASAYSRAYEETFTLTFVSSRTVGIGAYLARLGIRCIQRDDQPIILTGYSALNKLLGREVYSSHMQLGGPKIMATNGVVHLTVPDDLEGVS
;
A
#
# COMPACT_ATOMS: atom_id res chain seq x y z
N TRP A 1 -5.44 31.01 2.58
CA TRP A 1 -4.34 30.78 1.64
C TRP A 1 -3.19 31.73 1.97
N ILE A 2 -2.06 31.71 1.25
CA ILE A 2 -1.10 32.83 1.36
C ILE A 2 -1.76 34.12 0.84
N ASP A 3 -2.50 33.99 -0.26
CA ASP A 3 -3.32 35.03 -0.86
C ASP A 3 -4.63 34.39 -1.32
N ASP A 4 -5.76 34.78 -0.72
CA ASP A 4 -7.06 34.19 -1.05
C ASP A 4 -7.54 34.53 -2.47
N SER A 5 -6.94 35.53 -3.12
CA SER A 5 -7.20 35.87 -4.52
C SER A 5 -6.30 35.11 -5.51
N ARG A 6 -5.23 34.46 -5.04
CA ARG A 6 -4.25 33.72 -5.84
C ARG A 6 -3.88 32.36 -5.23
N PRO A 7 -4.77 31.36 -5.31
CA PRO A 7 -4.54 30.03 -4.74
C PRO A 7 -3.26 29.33 -5.26
N GLU A 8 -2.82 29.64 -6.47
CA GLU A 8 -1.57 29.13 -7.05
C GLU A 8 -0.32 29.57 -6.30
N ALA A 9 -0.40 30.64 -5.49
CA ALA A 9 0.66 31.03 -4.58
C ALA A 9 0.85 30.03 -3.43
N GLY A 10 -0.12 29.13 -3.20
CA GLY A 10 -0.08 28.10 -2.18
C GLY A 10 -0.70 28.52 -0.85
N PHE A 11 -0.47 27.69 0.17
CA PHE A 11 -1.03 27.86 1.51
C PHE A 11 0.06 27.67 2.58
N GLU A 12 -0.11 28.29 3.74
CA GLU A 12 0.86 28.17 4.84
C GLU A 12 0.66 26.90 5.68
N TYR A 13 -0.60 26.55 5.94
CA TYR A 13 -0.96 25.42 6.81
C TYR A 13 -2.40 24.97 6.57
N ILE A 14 -2.71 23.76 7.02
CA ILE A 14 -4.06 23.22 7.12
C ILE A 14 -4.49 23.37 8.59
N TYR A 15 -5.74 23.75 8.81
CA TYR A 15 -6.25 23.98 10.17
C TYR A 15 -7.71 23.55 10.30
N LEU A 16 -8.15 23.45 11.55
CA LEU A 16 -9.54 23.26 11.95
C LEU A 16 -10.04 24.52 12.66
N THR A 17 -11.35 24.77 12.55
CA THR A 17 -12.03 25.73 13.42
C THR A 17 -12.04 25.23 14.86
N GLU A 18 -12.32 26.11 15.85
CA GLU A 18 -12.48 25.68 17.25
C GLU A 18 -13.60 24.62 17.39
N GLU A 19 -14.69 24.79 16.64
CA GLU A 19 -15.82 23.84 16.62
C GLU A 19 -15.40 22.48 16.05
N ASP A 20 -14.75 22.46 14.89
CA ASP A 20 -14.33 21.22 14.24
C ASP A 20 -13.28 20.48 15.07
N TYR A 21 -12.33 21.21 15.65
CA TYR A 21 -11.35 20.61 16.56
C TYR A 21 -12.05 19.98 17.77
N GLY A 22 -13.05 20.64 18.36
CA GLY A 22 -13.87 20.05 19.43
C GLY A 22 -14.51 18.72 19.04
N ARG A 23 -14.87 18.55 17.77
CA ARG A 23 -15.50 17.32 17.25
C ARG A 23 -14.52 16.18 16.95
N ILE A 24 -13.31 16.48 16.48
CA ILE A 24 -12.35 15.46 15.98
C ILE A 24 -10.97 15.48 16.65
N SER A 25 -10.81 16.19 17.77
CA SER A 25 -9.54 16.31 18.50
C SER A 25 -8.87 14.98 18.86
N SER A 26 -9.61 13.88 18.97
CA SER A 26 -9.03 12.55 19.20
C SER A 26 -8.36 11.93 17.97
N SER A 27 -8.60 12.46 16.77
CA SER A 27 -8.12 11.92 15.49
C SER A 27 -6.97 12.73 14.87
N VAL A 28 -6.61 13.86 15.49
CA VAL A 28 -5.59 14.78 15.00
C VAL A 28 -4.74 15.28 16.16
N ILE A 29 -3.47 15.55 15.87
CA ILE A 29 -2.59 16.32 16.76
C ILE A 29 -2.51 17.72 16.14
N ALA A 30 -2.94 18.72 16.90
CA ALA A 30 -3.00 20.09 16.43
C ALA A 30 -2.69 21.07 17.58
N HIS A 31 -2.17 22.24 17.23
CA HIS A 31 -1.92 23.32 18.18
C HIS A 31 -2.76 24.56 17.87
N LYS A 32 -3.17 25.26 18.93
CA LYS A 32 -3.97 26.48 18.84
C LYS A 32 -3.11 27.65 18.38
N LYS A 33 -3.56 28.37 17.36
CA LYS A 33 -2.98 29.60 16.83
C LYS A 33 -4.05 30.67 16.76
N GLN A 34 -3.82 31.79 17.42
CA GLN A 34 -4.69 32.97 17.34
C GLN A 34 -4.06 33.97 16.37
N LEU A 35 -4.86 34.48 15.45
CA LEU A 35 -4.45 35.51 14.50
C LEU A 35 -4.69 36.91 15.06
N ASP A 36 -4.01 37.90 14.48
CA ASP A 36 -4.20 39.33 14.80
C ASP A 36 -5.64 39.80 14.56
N SER A 37 -6.37 39.12 13.67
CA SER A 37 -7.81 39.33 13.43
C SER A 37 -8.71 38.90 14.59
N GLY A 38 -8.16 38.21 15.60
CA GLY A 38 -8.90 37.56 16.68
C GLY A 38 -9.43 36.17 16.32
N GLU A 39 -9.27 35.72 15.07
CA GLU A 39 -9.64 34.37 14.64
C GLU A 39 -8.77 33.32 15.32
N ILE A 40 -9.40 32.24 15.76
CA ILE A 40 -8.73 31.10 16.37
C ILE A 40 -8.72 29.94 15.37
N ARG A 41 -7.53 29.36 15.17
CA ARG A 41 -7.29 28.23 14.28
C ARG A 41 -6.55 27.12 15.04
N TRP A 42 -6.95 25.87 14.84
CA TRP A 42 -6.20 24.70 15.29
C TRP A 42 -5.38 24.16 14.13
N VAL A 43 -4.11 24.53 14.09
CA VAL A 43 -3.18 24.13 13.03
C VAL A 43 -2.87 22.65 13.18
N ILE A 44 -3.08 21.87 12.12
CA ILE A 44 -2.90 20.42 12.14
C ILE A 44 -1.40 20.11 11.99
N ASP A 45 -0.82 19.48 13.02
CA ASP A 45 0.56 18.99 12.99
C ASP A 45 0.64 17.55 12.49
N SER A 46 -0.35 16.73 12.83
CA SER A 46 -0.43 15.33 12.39
C SER A 46 -1.87 14.84 12.33
N VAL A 47 -2.15 13.98 11.35
CA VAL A 47 -3.43 13.28 11.23
C VAL A 47 -3.20 11.83 11.64
N VAL A 48 -3.82 11.41 12.74
CA VAL A 48 -3.73 10.04 13.24
C VAL A 48 -4.87 9.19 12.66
N GLY A 49 -6.06 9.78 12.59
CA GLY A 49 -7.29 9.08 12.20
C GLY A 49 -8.01 8.47 13.40
N LYS A 50 -9.32 8.24 13.24
CA LYS A 50 -10.17 7.65 14.28
C LYS A 50 -10.10 6.12 14.30
N GLU A 51 -9.86 5.56 13.12
CA GLU A 51 -9.85 4.12 12.88
C GLU A 51 -8.41 3.61 12.94
N ASP A 52 -8.25 2.37 13.41
CA ASP A 52 -6.98 1.65 13.34
C ASP A 52 -6.77 1.06 11.94
N GLY A 53 -5.52 0.81 11.56
CA GLY A 53 -5.19 0.19 10.29
C GLY A 53 -5.29 1.14 9.08
N LEU A 54 -4.90 2.40 9.25
CA LEU A 54 -4.83 3.41 8.18
C LEU A 54 -3.41 3.60 7.65
N GLY A 55 -2.40 3.42 8.50
CA GLY A 55 -1.03 3.86 8.23
C GLY A 55 0.05 2.82 8.48
N VAL A 56 1.10 3.26 9.18
CA VAL A 56 2.36 2.52 9.38
C VAL A 56 2.19 1.25 10.21
N GLU A 57 1.14 1.17 11.02
CA GLU A 57 0.73 -0.02 11.77
C GLU A 57 0.43 -1.21 10.84
N ASN A 58 -0.12 -0.96 9.64
CA ASN A 58 -0.30 -2.01 8.63
C ASN A 58 1.03 -2.50 8.06
N LEU A 59 2.03 -1.62 7.95
CA LEU A 59 3.38 -2.01 7.53
C LEU A 59 4.06 -2.85 8.61
N HIS A 60 3.85 -2.51 9.89
CA HIS A 60 4.29 -3.33 11.01
C HIS A 60 3.64 -4.72 10.98
N GLY A 61 2.31 -4.79 10.82
CA GLY A 61 1.59 -6.06 10.68
C GLY A 61 2.06 -6.88 9.47
N SER A 62 2.33 -6.20 8.35
CA SER A 62 2.92 -6.83 7.15
C SER A 62 4.29 -7.44 7.44
N ALA A 63 5.18 -6.71 8.12
CA ALA A 63 6.49 -7.21 8.50
C ALA A 63 6.40 -8.39 9.48
N ALA A 64 5.43 -8.36 10.40
CA ALA A 64 5.20 -9.45 11.35
C ALA A 64 4.84 -10.76 10.63
N ILE A 65 3.90 -10.73 9.68
CA ILE A 65 3.52 -11.94 8.92
C ILE A 65 4.64 -12.41 7.98
N ALA A 66 5.41 -11.50 7.38
CA ALA A 66 6.58 -11.86 6.58
C ALA A 66 7.63 -12.59 7.42
N SER A 67 7.92 -12.07 8.62
CA SER A 67 8.88 -12.68 9.55
C SER A 67 8.41 -14.06 10.01
N ALA A 68 7.13 -14.19 10.34
CA ALA A 68 6.53 -15.46 10.73
C ALA A 68 6.58 -16.49 9.58
N TYR A 69 6.26 -16.09 8.35
CA TYR A 69 6.29 -16.99 7.20
C TYR A 69 7.71 -17.40 6.80
N SER A 70 8.67 -16.48 6.91
CA SER A 70 10.10 -16.80 6.72
C SER A 70 10.59 -17.86 7.70
N ARG A 71 10.21 -17.75 8.98
CA ARG A 71 10.52 -18.79 9.97
C ARG A 71 9.81 -20.11 9.67
N ALA A 72 8.54 -20.06 9.27
CA ALA A 72 7.77 -21.25 8.92
C ALA A 72 8.42 -22.03 7.76
N TYR A 73 9.03 -21.36 6.79
CA TYR A 73 9.77 -22.02 5.71
C TYR A 73 10.97 -22.85 6.22
N GLU A 74 11.67 -22.38 7.25
CA GLU A 74 12.82 -23.10 7.84
C GLU A 74 12.36 -24.27 8.72
N GLU A 75 11.20 -24.15 9.36
CA GLU A 75 10.71 -25.09 10.37
C GLU A 75 9.74 -26.14 9.80
N THR A 76 9.08 -25.86 8.67
CA THR A 76 8.04 -26.73 8.12
C THR A 76 7.90 -26.61 6.59
N PHE A 77 7.04 -27.43 6.00
CA PHE A 77 6.67 -27.32 4.61
C PHE A 77 5.79 -26.08 4.37
N THR A 78 6.24 -25.21 3.48
CA THR A 78 5.47 -24.08 2.97
C THR A 78 5.22 -24.23 1.47
N LEU A 79 4.02 -23.83 1.05
CA LEU A 79 3.59 -23.68 -0.33
C LEU A 79 2.72 -22.43 -0.42
N THR A 80 2.93 -21.61 -1.46
CA THR A 80 2.05 -20.50 -1.79
C THR A 80 1.35 -20.76 -3.11
N PHE A 81 0.02 -20.57 -3.14
CA PHE A 81 -0.76 -20.57 -4.37
C PHE A 81 -1.31 -19.17 -4.64
N VAL A 82 -0.93 -18.60 -5.78
CA VAL A 82 -1.39 -17.29 -6.28
C VAL A 82 -2.56 -17.50 -7.22
N SER A 83 -3.76 -17.51 -6.63
CA SER A 83 -5.06 -17.66 -7.32
C SER A 83 -5.63 -16.33 -7.85
N SER A 84 -5.14 -15.19 -7.37
CA SER A 84 -5.59 -13.86 -7.82
C SER A 84 -4.41 -12.89 -7.87
N ARG A 85 -4.69 -11.61 -8.13
CA ARG A 85 -3.67 -10.56 -8.12
C ARG A 85 -3.05 -10.44 -6.73
N THR A 86 -1.76 -10.74 -6.63
CA THR A 86 -0.97 -10.63 -5.40
C THR A 86 -0.13 -9.36 -5.41
N VAL A 87 -0.29 -8.51 -4.40
CA VAL A 87 0.31 -7.16 -4.35
C VAL A 87 1.10 -6.93 -3.05
N GLY A 88 2.24 -6.25 -3.14
CA GLY A 88 2.97 -5.73 -1.98
C GLY A 88 3.42 -6.84 -1.04
N ILE A 89 2.93 -6.84 0.21
CA ILE A 89 3.28 -7.88 1.18
C ILE A 89 2.89 -9.28 0.72
N GLY A 90 1.80 -9.44 -0.03
CA GLY A 90 1.44 -10.73 -0.60
C GLY A 90 2.51 -11.28 -1.56
N ALA A 91 3.18 -10.39 -2.32
CA ALA A 91 4.24 -10.79 -3.23
C ALA A 91 5.51 -11.20 -2.48
N TYR A 92 5.80 -10.54 -1.36
CA TYR A 92 6.85 -10.98 -0.44
C TYR A 92 6.55 -12.36 0.14
N LEU A 93 5.31 -12.62 0.58
CA LEU A 93 4.93 -13.94 1.09
C LEU A 93 5.09 -15.02 0.03
N ALA A 94 4.64 -14.78 -1.20
CA ALA A 94 4.84 -15.71 -2.32
C ALA A 94 6.32 -16.05 -2.56
N ARG A 95 7.22 -15.09 -2.32
CA ARG A 95 8.66 -15.33 -2.41
C ARG A 95 9.23 -16.05 -1.19
N LEU A 96 8.84 -15.66 0.03
CA LEU A 96 9.42 -16.19 1.27
C LEU A 96 9.10 -17.67 1.49
N GLY A 97 7.95 -18.14 1.00
CA GLY A 97 7.57 -19.56 1.07
C GLY A 97 8.36 -20.45 0.09
N ILE A 98 9.14 -19.85 -0.81
CA ILE A 98 9.92 -20.44 -1.90
C ILE A 98 9.06 -21.19 -2.92
N ARG A 99 8.33 -22.23 -2.50
CA ARG A 99 7.47 -23.05 -3.37
C ARG A 99 6.23 -22.25 -3.73
N CYS A 100 6.11 -21.85 -4.98
CA CYS A 100 5.03 -20.98 -5.45
C CYS A 100 4.38 -21.53 -6.71
N ILE A 101 3.06 -21.65 -6.67
CA ILE A 101 2.18 -21.94 -7.80
C ILE A 101 1.49 -20.64 -8.21
N GLN A 102 1.40 -20.35 -9.50
CA GLN A 102 0.75 -19.13 -10.02
C GLN A 102 -0.30 -19.48 -11.06
N ARG A 103 -1.50 -18.91 -10.96
CA ARG A 103 -2.48 -19.01 -12.04
C ARG A 103 -2.05 -18.20 -13.26
N ASP A 104 -2.21 -18.75 -14.46
CA ASP A 104 -1.64 -18.22 -15.70
C ASP A 104 -2.07 -16.79 -16.03
N ASP A 105 -3.26 -16.39 -15.58
CA ASP A 105 -3.87 -15.08 -15.83
C ASP A 105 -3.73 -14.09 -14.66
N GLN A 106 -2.96 -14.43 -13.62
CA GLN A 106 -2.82 -13.60 -12.41
C GLN A 106 -1.38 -13.11 -12.20
N PRO A 107 -1.18 -11.86 -11.76
CA PRO A 107 0.16 -11.31 -11.55
C PRO A 107 0.60 -11.32 -10.07
N ILE A 108 1.91 -11.44 -9.85
CA ILE A 108 2.59 -11.18 -8.57
C ILE A 108 3.37 -9.87 -8.70
N ILE A 109 2.99 -8.81 -7.99
CA ILE A 109 3.58 -7.47 -8.18
C ILE A 109 3.82 -6.73 -6.87
N LEU A 110 4.80 -5.82 -6.84
CA LEU A 110 4.97 -4.88 -5.73
C LEU A 110 4.13 -3.60 -5.93
N THR A 111 4.05 -3.12 -7.17
CA THR A 111 3.35 -1.88 -7.52
C THR A 111 2.62 -2.05 -8.84
N GLY A 112 1.42 -1.48 -8.94
CA GLY A 112 0.60 -1.54 -10.15
C GLY A 112 1.18 -0.78 -11.33
N TYR A 113 0.90 -1.23 -12.55
CA TYR A 113 1.48 -0.65 -13.76
C TYR A 113 1.07 0.82 -13.97
N SER A 114 -0.16 1.18 -13.58
CA SER A 114 -0.69 2.54 -13.70
C SER A 114 0.05 3.53 -12.79
N ALA A 115 0.42 3.11 -11.58
CA ALA A 115 1.23 3.91 -10.67
C ALA A 115 2.64 4.12 -11.22
N LEU A 116 3.25 3.08 -11.81
CA LEU A 116 4.55 3.19 -12.47
C LEU A 116 4.51 4.13 -13.69
N ASN A 117 3.49 4.02 -14.55
CA ASN A 117 3.34 4.92 -15.69
C ASN A 117 3.17 6.38 -15.25
N LYS A 118 2.37 6.65 -14.19
CA LYS A 118 2.24 7.99 -13.60
C LYS A 118 3.58 8.52 -13.10
N LEU A 119 4.34 7.70 -12.37
CA LEU A 119 5.68 8.05 -11.90
C LEU A 119 6.64 8.37 -13.05
N LEU A 120 6.56 7.60 -14.14
CA LEU A 120 7.41 7.75 -15.31
C LEU A 120 6.95 8.85 -16.29
N GLY A 121 5.76 9.42 -16.08
CA GLY A 121 5.18 10.45 -16.95
C GLY A 121 4.80 9.98 -18.35
N ARG A 122 4.73 8.67 -18.60
CA ARG A 122 4.39 8.09 -19.91
C ARG A 122 3.87 6.65 -19.77
N GLU A 123 3.16 6.19 -20.80
CA GLU A 123 2.62 4.82 -20.86
C GLU A 123 3.71 3.81 -21.25
N VAL A 124 4.43 3.29 -20.24
CA VAL A 124 5.47 2.26 -20.45
C VAL A 124 4.88 0.85 -20.45
N TYR A 125 3.93 0.60 -19.55
CA TYR A 125 3.30 -0.70 -19.37
C TYR A 125 1.80 -0.62 -19.67
N SER A 126 1.23 -1.69 -20.21
CA SER A 126 -0.20 -1.80 -20.54
C SER A 126 -0.95 -2.79 -19.65
N SER A 127 -0.25 -3.64 -18.88
CA SER A 127 -0.88 -4.59 -17.97
C SER A 127 0.02 -5.00 -16.81
N HIS A 128 -0.60 -5.49 -15.72
CA HIS A 128 0.14 -6.09 -14.61
C HIS A 128 0.88 -7.38 -15.01
N MET A 129 0.42 -8.09 -16.04
CA MET A 129 1.06 -9.32 -16.51
C MET A 129 2.45 -9.07 -17.11
N GLN A 130 2.71 -7.88 -17.65
CA GLN A 130 4.05 -7.49 -18.10
C GLN A 130 5.04 -7.30 -16.95
N LEU A 131 4.56 -7.07 -15.73
CA LEU A 131 5.38 -6.87 -14.54
C LEU A 131 5.56 -8.15 -13.74
N GLY A 132 4.50 -8.96 -13.65
CA GLY A 132 4.44 -10.06 -12.69
C GLY A 132 3.67 -11.29 -13.14
N GLY A 133 3.36 -11.41 -14.44
CA GLY A 133 2.74 -12.62 -14.97
C GLY A 133 3.72 -13.80 -15.08
N PRO A 134 3.24 -14.98 -15.47
CA PRO A 134 4.06 -16.19 -15.61
C PRO A 134 5.29 -16.01 -16.50
N LYS A 135 5.17 -15.25 -17.60
CA LYS A 135 6.29 -14.95 -18.51
C LYS A 135 7.48 -14.27 -17.82
N ILE A 136 7.24 -13.63 -16.69
CA ILE A 136 8.27 -13.02 -15.84
C ILE A 136 8.62 -13.98 -14.70
N MET A 137 7.62 -14.38 -13.91
CA MET A 137 7.82 -15.05 -12.63
C MET A 137 8.20 -16.53 -12.72
N ALA A 138 7.70 -17.26 -13.72
CA ALA A 138 8.14 -18.62 -13.98
C ALA A 138 9.55 -18.62 -14.62
N THR A 139 9.81 -17.65 -15.50
CA THR A 139 11.11 -17.51 -16.19
C THR A 139 12.25 -17.16 -15.24
N ASN A 140 11.98 -16.40 -14.17
CA ASN A 140 13.01 -15.96 -13.22
C ASN A 140 13.12 -16.84 -11.95
N GLY A 141 12.35 -17.93 -11.86
CA GLY A 141 12.40 -18.89 -10.76
C GLY A 141 11.71 -18.45 -9.46
N VAL A 142 10.91 -17.38 -9.48
CA VAL A 142 10.01 -17.05 -8.36
C VAL A 142 8.87 -18.07 -8.28
N VAL A 143 8.31 -18.43 -9.43
CA VAL A 143 7.21 -19.39 -9.57
C VAL A 143 7.73 -20.71 -10.11
N HIS A 144 7.29 -21.81 -9.49
CA HIS A 144 7.76 -23.16 -9.77
C HIS A 144 6.78 -23.97 -10.63
N LEU A 145 5.49 -23.62 -10.58
CA LEU A 145 4.44 -24.23 -11.38
C LEU A 145 3.42 -23.16 -11.76
N THR A 146 2.92 -23.22 -13.00
CA THR A 146 1.80 -22.39 -13.43
C THR A 146 0.62 -23.29 -13.79
N VAL A 147 -0.59 -22.80 -13.54
CA VAL A 147 -1.83 -23.56 -13.69
C VAL A 147 -2.90 -22.72 -14.39
N PRO A 148 -3.80 -23.34 -15.18
CA PRO A 148 -4.83 -22.61 -15.91
C PRO A 148 -5.94 -22.09 -15.00
N ASP A 149 -6.23 -22.77 -13.89
CA ASP A 149 -7.31 -22.45 -12.97
C ASP A 149 -7.02 -22.88 -11.52
N ASP A 150 -7.94 -22.54 -10.62
CA ASP A 150 -7.80 -22.83 -9.20
C ASP A 150 -7.95 -24.31 -8.86
N LEU A 151 -8.65 -25.09 -9.71
CA LEU A 151 -8.84 -26.52 -9.49
C LEU A 151 -7.54 -27.28 -9.74
N GLU A 152 -6.88 -26.99 -10.86
CA GLU A 152 -5.56 -27.53 -11.18
C GLU A 152 -4.49 -27.06 -10.18
N GLY A 153 -4.63 -25.87 -9.60
CA GLY A 153 -3.71 -25.38 -8.56
C GLY A 153 -3.75 -26.15 -7.24
N VAL A 154 -4.84 -26.88 -6.96
CA VAL A 154 -5.04 -27.64 -5.72
C VAL A 154 -4.79 -29.15 -5.90
N SER A 155 -4.83 -29.64 -7.15
CA SER A 155 -4.62 -31.04 -7.54
C SER A 155 -3.18 -31.51 -7.28
#